data_AF-A0A0B0S8T9-F1
#
_entry.id   AF-A0A0B0S8T9-F1
#
_cell.length_a   1.000
_cell.length_b   1.000
_cell.length_c   1.000
_cell.angle_alpha   90.00
_cell.angle_beta   90.00
_cell.angle_gamma   90.00
#
_symmetry.space_group_name_H-M   'P 1'
#
loop_
_entity.id
_entity.type
_entity.pdbx_description
1 polymer ?
#
loop_
_entity_poly.entity_id
_entity_poly.type
_entity_poly.pdbx_seq_one_letter_code
_entity_poly.pdbx_strand_id
1 'polypeptide(L)'
;MRVKRFALLALLGVLLFGVGLAELLPTLGLGGPWPWGLLFGGLLLAVLGIWAMNRSMLAAFTEPEEVPERVYVRRRLERGPKVVAFGGGTGLSRVLRGLKEHTVHTTALVAVTDDGGSTGRLRLSYGLPAVGDLVDCLAALSDHPALPELLAHRFDRGELKGHTFGNLFLVTLFEASEDFAEAVRRANAILNLRGQVLPATPEAVRLKARFQDGGEVVGEVAIRERRGRIREVFLEPEPEAVMPEALEAIARAELLVLGPGSLYTSVIPSFLPKPLQKAVQQAKAPLVYVANLMTEPGETDGYTAYEHYKAVAYHLGRRPEVVLVHTAPIPEEVLKRYAAEGRHPVTFDPRPFAADGVRVLTGDFREEGPLAQHDPKKVVQALLGLV
;
A
#
# COMPACT_ATOMS: atom_id res chain seq x y z
N MET A 1 19.97 20.93 23.15
CA MET A 1 18.56 21.28 23.48
C MET A 1 18.52 22.43 24.49
N ARG A 2 17.89 23.58 24.15
CA ARG A 2 17.81 24.78 25.03
C ARG A 2 16.50 24.84 25.85
N VAL A 3 15.73 23.74 25.87
CA VAL A 3 14.41 23.61 26.51
C VAL A 3 14.37 24.17 27.94
N LYS A 4 15.39 23.87 28.76
CA LYS A 4 15.49 24.37 30.15
C LYS A 4 15.49 25.91 30.25
N ARG A 5 16.11 26.60 29.28
CA ARG A 5 16.17 28.08 29.25
C ARG A 5 14.82 28.69 28.88
N PHE A 6 14.09 28.06 27.95
CA PHE A 6 12.76 28.53 27.53
C PHE A 6 11.66 28.20 28.55
N ALA A 7 11.76 27.06 29.25
CA ALA A 7 10.90 26.74 30.39
C ALA A 7 11.05 27.75 31.53
N LEU A 8 12.28 28.17 31.82
CA LEU A 8 12.57 29.21 32.82
C LEU A 8 12.03 30.58 32.40
N LEU A 9 12.08 30.90 31.10
CA LEU A 9 11.50 32.12 30.54
C LEU A 9 9.97 32.11 30.60
N ALA A 10 9.33 30.96 30.33
CA ALA A 10 7.89 30.80 30.49
C ALA A 10 7.45 30.94 31.95
N LEU A 11 8.17 30.31 32.89
CA LEU A 11 7.92 30.41 34.33
C LEU A 11 8.05 31.86 34.83
N LEU A 12 9.09 32.57 34.39
CA LEU A 12 9.27 33.99 34.72
C LEU A 12 8.09 34.83 34.21
N GLY A 13 7.61 34.57 32.99
CA GLY A 13 6.43 35.24 32.43
C GLY A 13 5.16 35.00 33.26
N VAL A 14 4.91 33.75 33.69
CA VAL A 14 3.77 33.41 34.56
C VAL A 14 3.85 34.09 35.91
N LEU A 15 5.05 34.16 36.51
CA LEU A 15 5.27 34.86 37.78
C LEU A 15 5.00 36.36 37.66
N LEU A 16 5.51 37.01 36.61
CA LEU A 16 5.27 38.44 36.35
C LEU A 16 3.78 38.73 36.08
N PHE A 17 3.11 37.85 35.34
CA PHE A 17 1.67 37.93 35.11
C PHE A 17 0.89 37.83 36.44
N GLY A 18 1.24 36.88 37.30
CA GLY A 18 0.62 36.70 38.61
C GLY A 18 0.80 37.91 39.54
N VAL A 19 2.00 38.51 39.55
CA VAL A 19 2.28 39.74 40.31
C VAL A 19 1.46 40.91 39.76
N GLY A 20 1.42 41.10 38.44
CA GLY A 20 0.60 42.15 37.83
C GLY A 20 -0.90 41.98 38.09
N LEU A 21 -1.39 40.73 38.15
CA LEU A 21 -2.78 40.42 38.48
C LEU A 21 -3.12 40.70 39.96
N ALA A 22 -2.20 40.37 40.88
CA ALA A 22 -2.39 40.61 42.30
C ALA A 22 -2.51 42.11 42.63
N GLU A 23 -1.71 42.96 41.96
CA GLU A 23 -1.70 44.42 42.17
C GLU A 23 -2.96 45.13 41.63
N LEU A 24 -3.74 44.49 40.76
CA LEU A 24 -5.05 44.97 40.34
C LEU A 24 -6.16 44.66 41.36
N LEU A 25 -5.91 43.81 42.35
CA LEU A 25 -6.88 43.56 43.40
C LEU A 25 -6.97 44.80 44.32
N PRO A 26 -8.19 45.24 44.69
CA PRO A 26 -8.40 46.49 45.44
C PRO A 26 -7.67 46.56 46.79
N THR A 27 -7.21 45.43 47.31
CA THR A 27 -6.56 45.29 48.62
C THR A 27 -5.08 45.68 48.64
N LEU A 28 -4.41 45.77 47.49
CA LEU A 28 -2.94 45.96 47.42
C LEU A 28 -2.49 47.38 47.05
N GLY A 29 -3.40 48.22 46.53
CA GLY A 29 -3.33 49.67 46.74
C GLY A 29 -2.12 50.42 46.16
N LEU A 30 -1.61 50.05 44.97
CA LEU A 30 -0.59 50.83 44.27
C LEU A 30 -1.14 51.39 42.95
N GLY A 31 -1.66 52.61 42.98
CA GLY A 31 -2.12 53.32 41.79
C GLY A 31 -0.98 53.64 40.82
N GLY A 32 -1.07 53.14 39.59
CA GLY A 32 -0.14 53.45 38.50
C GLY A 32 -0.35 52.54 37.27
N PRO A 33 0.24 52.87 36.10
CA PRO A 33 0.10 52.08 34.88
C PRO A 33 0.99 50.82 34.83
N TRP A 34 1.90 50.66 35.80
CA TRP A 34 2.91 49.60 35.83
C TRP A 34 2.36 48.16 36.04
N PRO A 35 1.24 47.89 36.75
CA PRO A 35 0.68 46.54 36.86
C PRO A 35 0.21 45.99 35.51
N TRP A 36 -0.28 46.86 34.63
CA TRP A 36 -0.61 46.51 33.24
C TRP A 36 0.63 46.10 32.44
N GLY A 37 1.78 46.77 32.67
CA GLY A 37 3.06 46.38 32.08
C GLY A 37 3.52 45.00 32.52
N LEU A 38 3.37 44.65 33.80
CA LEU A 38 3.68 43.32 34.32
C LEU A 38 2.74 42.24 33.80
N LEU A 39 1.45 42.54 33.68
CA LEU A 39 0.46 41.63 33.10
C LEU A 39 0.74 41.34 31.63
N PHE A 40 0.78 42.36 30.77
CA PHE A 40 0.97 42.16 29.33
C PHE A 40 2.39 41.68 29.01
N GLY A 41 3.40 42.22 29.70
CA GLY A 41 4.80 41.77 29.56
C GLY A 41 5.00 40.34 30.06
N GLY A 42 4.41 39.99 31.20
CA GLY A 42 4.43 38.63 31.75
C GLY A 42 3.72 37.64 30.85
N LEU A 43 2.53 37.98 30.34
CA LEU A 43 1.80 37.16 29.36
C LEU A 43 2.61 36.98 28.07
N LEU A 44 3.20 38.04 27.53
CA LEU A 44 4.03 37.98 26.32
C LEU A 44 5.25 37.08 26.56
N LEU A 45 5.95 37.23 27.68
CA LEU A 45 7.09 36.38 28.05
C LEU A 45 6.68 34.92 28.24
N ALA A 46 5.52 34.66 28.86
CA ALA A 46 4.99 33.32 29.02
C ALA A 46 4.70 32.66 27.65
N VAL A 47 4.02 33.38 26.76
CA VAL A 47 3.72 32.92 25.40
C VAL A 47 4.99 32.69 24.60
N LEU A 48 5.95 33.62 24.60
CA LEU A 48 7.22 33.48 23.91
C LEU A 48 8.05 32.33 24.48
N GLY A 49 8.03 32.13 25.80
CA GLY A 49 8.70 31.02 26.47
C GLY A 49 8.12 29.67 26.06
N ILE A 50 6.79 29.53 26.10
CA ILE A 50 6.10 28.31 25.65
C ILE A 50 6.33 28.06 24.17
N TRP A 51 6.23 29.10 23.33
CA TRP A 51 6.46 29.00 21.89
C TRP A 51 7.91 28.54 21.58
N ALA A 52 8.90 29.18 22.20
CA ALA A 52 10.31 28.82 22.03
C ALA A 52 10.65 27.43 22.59
N MET A 53 9.99 27.04 23.69
CA MET A 53 10.11 25.69 24.27
C MET A 53 9.57 24.64 23.31
N ASN A 54 8.34 24.81 22.81
CA ASN A 54 7.72 23.91 21.83
C ASN A 54 8.56 23.83 20.55
N ARG A 55 9.02 24.96 20.01
CA ARG A 55 9.93 24.99 18.85
C ARG A 55 11.22 24.22 19.12
N SER A 56 11.83 24.39 20.29
CA SER A 56 13.07 23.68 20.66
C SER A 56 12.87 22.19 20.89
N MET A 57 11.68 21.74 21.31
CA MET A 57 11.36 20.32 21.46
C MET A 57 11.06 19.67 20.11
N LEU A 58 10.27 20.33 19.27
CA LEU A 58 9.93 19.84 17.93
C LEU A 58 11.16 19.75 17.03
N ALA A 59 12.08 20.72 17.13
CA ALA A 59 13.35 20.73 16.38
C ALA A 59 14.26 19.52 16.67
N ALA A 60 14.01 18.74 17.73
CA ALA A 60 14.73 17.50 17.99
C ALA A 60 14.25 16.33 17.12
N PHE A 61 13.04 16.42 16.54
CA PHE A 61 12.39 15.35 15.80
C PHE A 61 12.02 15.74 14.36
N THR A 62 11.76 17.02 14.10
CA THR A 62 11.31 17.52 12.79
C THR A 62 11.48 19.04 12.67
N GLU A 63 11.27 19.60 11.48
CA GLU A 63 11.22 21.03 11.28
C GLU A 63 9.92 21.60 11.87
N PRO A 64 9.98 22.47 12.90
CA PRO A 64 8.78 22.94 13.60
C PRO A 64 7.75 23.65 12.72
N GLU A 65 8.20 24.22 11.59
CA GLU A 65 7.37 24.97 10.64
C GLU A 65 6.48 24.05 9.80
N GLU A 66 6.90 22.79 9.59
CA GLU A 66 6.12 21.78 8.84
C GLU A 66 5.09 21.05 9.72
N VAL A 67 5.18 21.17 11.05
CA VAL A 67 4.34 20.42 11.99
C VAL A 67 2.85 20.66 11.81
N PRO A 68 2.34 21.91 11.64
CA PRO A 68 0.92 22.14 11.42
C PRO A 68 0.39 21.44 10.17
N GLU A 69 1.14 21.48 9.07
CA GLU A 69 0.78 20.81 7.82
C GLU A 69 0.79 19.29 7.99
N ARG A 70 1.85 18.72 8.59
CA ARG A 70 1.93 17.28 8.88
C ARG A 70 0.78 16.81 9.77
N VAL A 71 0.39 17.59 10.80
CA VAL A 71 -0.75 17.26 11.67
C VAL A 71 -2.08 17.36 10.92
N TYR A 72 -2.26 18.38 10.08
CA TYR A 72 -3.47 18.54 9.26
C TYR A 72 -3.63 17.38 8.27
N VAL A 73 -2.57 17.07 7.53
CA VAL A 73 -2.53 15.95 6.58
C VAL A 73 -2.83 14.65 7.33
N ARG A 74 -2.17 14.37 8.45
CA ARG A 74 -2.42 13.16 9.23
C ARG A 74 -3.86 13.03 9.69
N ARG A 75 -4.46 14.08 10.25
CA ARG A 75 -5.88 14.07 10.66
C ARG A 75 -6.84 13.86 9.48
N ARG A 76 -6.50 14.38 8.30
CA ARG A 76 -7.27 14.14 7.07
C ARG A 76 -7.18 12.68 6.66
N LEU A 77 -5.98 12.10 6.63
CA LEU A 77 -5.75 10.70 6.26
C LEU A 77 -6.38 9.72 7.27
N GLU A 78 -6.42 10.06 8.55
CA GLU A 78 -7.08 9.26 9.61
C GLU A 78 -8.60 9.16 9.43
N ARG A 79 -9.21 10.10 8.69
CA ARG A 79 -10.63 10.06 8.28
C ARG A 79 -10.84 9.40 6.92
N GLY A 80 -9.77 8.96 6.26
CA GLY A 80 -9.85 8.30 4.98
C GLY A 80 -10.53 6.92 5.09
N PRO A 81 -10.98 6.35 3.96
CA PRO A 81 -11.68 5.07 3.96
C PRO A 81 -10.75 3.90 4.27
N LYS A 82 -11.32 2.80 4.76
CA LYS A 82 -10.65 1.52 4.97
C LYS A 82 -10.63 0.71 3.66
N VAL A 83 -9.46 0.61 3.04
CA VAL A 83 -9.30 -0.03 1.74
C VAL A 83 -8.45 -1.28 1.88
N VAL A 84 -8.91 -2.42 1.38
CA VAL A 84 -8.10 -3.64 1.24
C VAL A 84 -7.80 -3.86 -0.24
N ALA A 85 -6.53 -3.87 -0.59
CA ALA A 85 -6.07 -4.06 -1.97
C ALA A 85 -5.33 -5.40 -2.11
N PHE A 86 -5.68 -6.18 -3.12
CA PHE A 86 -5.20 -7.54 -3.36
C PHE A 86 -4.37 -7.58 -4.63
N GLY A 87 -3.19 -8.18 -4.60
CA GLY A 87 -2.39 -8.39 -5.81
C GLY A 87 -0.92 -8.64 -5.55
N GLY A 88 -0.08 -8.04 -6.38
CA GLY A 88 1.37 -8.18 -6.34
C GLY A 88 2.08 -7.20 -7.26
N GLY A 89 3.40 -7.22 -7.17
CA GLY A 89 4.35 -6.49 -7.99
C GLY A 89 4.09 -4.99 -8.13
N THR A 90 4.48 -4.49 -9.31
CA THR A 90 4.51 -3.05 -9.61
C THR A 90 3.12 -2.42 -9.79
N GLY A 91 2.12 -3.20 -10.22
CA GLY A 91 0.75 -2.74 -10.41
C GLY A 91 0.07 -2.35 -9.10
N LEU A 92 0.07 -3.27 -8.14
CA LEU A 92 -0.45 -3.01 -6.80
C LEU A 92 0.32 -1.87 -6.12
N SER A 93 1.64 -1.88 -6.20
CA SER A 93 2.50 -0.83 -5.62
C SER A 93 2.16 0.58 -6.10
N ARG A 94 1.75 0.73 -7.37
CA ARG A 94 1.27 2.01 -7.92
C ARG A 94 -0.03 2.46 -7.26
N VAL A 95 -1.01 1.57 -7.12
CA VAL A 95 -2.27 1.88 -6.43
C VAL A 95 -2.03 2.24 -4.97
N LEU A 96 -1.16 1.50 -4.27
CA LEU A 96 -0.79 1.78 -2.87
C LEU A 96 -0.14 3.17 -2.71
N ARG A 97 0.75 3.57 -3.63
CA ARG A 97 1.34 4.92 -3.65
C ARG A 97 0.30 6.02 -3.84
N GLY A 98 -0.78 5.76 -4.58
CA GLY A 98 -1.89 6.70 -4.68
C GLY A 98 -2.72 6.71 -3.40
N LEU A 99 -3.09 5.54 -2.87
CA LEU A 99 -3.96 5.40 -1.70
C LEU A 99 -3.37 6.04 -0.43
N LYS A 100 -2.05 5.97 -0.24
CA LYS A 100 -1.38 6.55 0.95
C LYS A 100 -1.49 8.08 1.05
N GLU A 101 -1.85 8.75 -0.03
CA GLU A 101 -2.12 10.20 -0.07
C GLU A 101 -3.57 10.54 0.37
N HIS A 102 -4.41 9.51 0.57
CA HIS A 102 -5.83 9.67 0.88
C HIS A 102 -6.27 8.96 2.17
N THR A 103 -5.59 7.89 2.59
CA THR A 103 -5.94 7.15 3.80
C THR A 103 -4.72 6.50 4.45
N VAL A 104 -4.72 6.41 5.78
CA VAL A 104 -3.79 5.55 6.53
C VAL A 104 -4.35 4.14 6.78
N HIS A 105 -5.59 3.88 6.35
CA HIS A 105 -6.29 2.61 6.59
C HIS A 105 -6.24 1.67 5.38
N THR A 106 -5.11 1.66 4.66
CA THR A 106 -4.88 0.75 3.55
C THR A 106 -4.27 -0.56 4.05
N THR A 107 -4.85 -1.70 3.69
CA THR A 107 -4.24 -3.02 3.88
C THR A 107 -3.94 -3.63 2.52
N ALA A 108 -2.68 -3.93 2.23
CA ALA A 108 -2.27 -4.66 1.04
C ALA A 108 -2.18 -6.16 1.37
N LEU A 109 -2.92 -7.00 0.63
CA LEU A 109 -2.82 -8.46 0.67
C LEU A 109 -2.08 -8.94 -0.57
N VAL A 110 -0.90 -9.52 -0.35
CA VAL A 110 0.09 -9.73 -1.40
C VAL A 110 0.31 -11.20 -1.68
N ALA A 111 0.34 -11.57 -2.97
CA ALA A 111 0.74 -12.90 -3.40
C ALA A 111 2.19 -13.20 -3.02
N VAL A 112 2.46 -14.42 -2.55
CA VAL A 112 3.80 -14.85 -2.08
C VAL A 112 4.32 -16.07 -2.84
N THR A 113 3.97 -16.17 -4.12
CA THR A 113 4.24 -17.32 -4.97
C THR A 113 5.42 -17.17 -5.93
N ASP A 114 5.97 -15.96 -6.09
CA ASP A 114 7.07 -15.68 -7.01
C ASP A 114 8.28 -16.60 -6.77
N ASP A 115 8.75 -17.23 -7.84
CA ASP A 115 9.93 -18.10 -7.87
C ASP A 115 11.02 -17.60 -8.84
N GLY A 116 10.90 -16.37 -9.32
CA GLY A 116 11.85 -15.71 -10.20
C GLY A 116 13.04 -15.04 -9.50
N GLY A 117 14.15 -14.92 -10.24
CA GLY A 117 15.26 -14.03 -9.92
C GLY A 117 15.88 -14.22 -8.53
N SER A 118 16.02 -13.12 -7.78
CA SER A 118 16.59 -13.14 -6.42
C SER A 118 15.60 -13.69 -5.39
N THR A 119 14.31 -13.42 -5.57
CA THR A 119 13.23 -13.89 -4.69
C THR A 119 13.20 -15.42 -4.66
N GLY A 120 13.20 -16.06 -5.83
CA GLY A 120 13.23 -17.52 -5.95
C GLY A 120 14.44 -18.17 -5.29
N ARG A 121 15.64 -17.58 -5.43
CA ARG A 121 16.84 -18.10 -4.76
C ARG A 121 16.72 -18.05 -3.24
N LEU A 122 16.30 -16.91 -2.68
CA LEU A 122 16.14 -16.76 -1.22
C LEU A 122 15.08 -17.72 -0.68
N ARG A 123 13.94 -17.81 -1.36
CA ARG A 123 12.87 -18.75 -1.02
C ARG A 123 13.38 -20.19 -0.93
N LEU A 124 14.15 -20.65 -1.91
CA LEU A 124 14.70 -22.02 -1.92
C LEU A 124 15.76 -22.22 -0.82
N SER A 125 16.61 -21.24 -0.56
CA SER A 125 17.69 -21.34 0.42
C SER A 125 17.21 -21.30 1.88
N TYR A 126 16.17 -20.53 2.17
CA TYR A 126 15.72 -20.24 3.53
C TYR A 126 14.34 -20.82 3.87
N GLY A 127 13.63 -21.41 2.90
CA GLY A 127 12.34 -22.07 3.14
C GLY A 127 11.18 -21.12 3.48
N LEU A 128 11.27 -19.85 3.08
CA LEU A 128 10.25 -18.83 3.34
C LEU A 128 9.36 -18.55 2.12
N PRO A 129 8.19 -17.90 2.29
CA PRO A 129 7.38 -17.39 1.18
C PRO A 129 8.14 -16.37 0.31
N ALA A 130 7.64 -16.10 -0.90
CA ALA A 130 8.26 -15.09 -1.77
C ALA A 130 8.15 -13.69 -1.14
N VAL A 131 9.28 -12.97 -1.09
CA VAL A 131 9.39 -11.66 -0.42
C VAL A 131 9.34 -10.46 -1.35
N GLY A 132 9.60 -10.62 -2.65
CA GLY A 132 9.79 -9.50 -3.58
C GLY A 132 8.59 -8.56 -3.65
N ASP A 133 7.41 -9.10 -3.95
CA ASP A 133 6.18 -8.31 -4.06
C ASP A 133 5.75 -7.68 -2.72
N LEU A 134 6.04 -8.35 -1.60
CA LEU A 134 5.84 -7.78 -0.27
C LEU A 134 6.72 -6.55 -0.07
N VAL A 135 8.01 -6.63 -0.42
CA VAL A 135 8.96 -5.52 -0.32
C VAL A 135 8.53 -4.35 -1.19
N ASP A 136 8.07 -4.59 -2.41
CA ASP A 136 7.57 -3.54 -3.30
C ASP A 136 6.36 -2.80 -2.69
N CYS A 137 5.44 -3.54 -2.05
CA CYS A 137 4.30 -2.96 -1.35
C CYS A 137 4.70 -2.22 -0.06
N LEU A 138 5.65 -2.76 0.70
CA LEU A 138 6.21 -2.11 1.90
C LEU A 138 6.87 -0.78 1.52
N ALA A 139 7.64 -0.77 0.43
CA ALA A 139 8.23 0.43 -0.12
C ALA A 139 7.16 1.42 -0.60
N ALA A 140 6.09 0.95 -1.24
CA ALA A 140 5.00 1.80 -1.71
C ALA A 140 4.31 2.56 -0.57
N LEU A 141 4.02 1.89 0.56
CA LEU A 141 3.32 2.46 1.72
C LEU A 141 4.24 3.14 2.75
N SER A 142 5.56 3.14 2.56
CA SER A 142 6.48 3.84 3.45
C SER A 142 6.27 5.35 3.38
N ASP A 143 6.28 5.99 4.55
CA ASP A 143 6.19 7.45 4.70
C ASP A 143 7.56 8.14 4.62
N HIS A 144 8.66 7.38 4.72
CA HIS A 144 10.00 7.96 4.69
C HIS A 144 10.50 8.12 3.25
N PRO A 145 11.02 9.30 2.84
CA PRO A 145 11.40 9.55 1.45
C PRO A 145 12.53 8.62 0.94
N ALA A 146 13.47 8.26 1.79
CA ALA A 146 14.60 7.41 1.40
C ALA A 146 14.33 5.90 1.49
N LEU A 147 13.33 5.44 2.26
CA LEU A 147 13.12 4.00 2.47
C LEU A 147 12.72 3.25 1.19
N PRO A 148 11.85 3.80 0.31
CA PRO A 148 11.52 3.13 -0.94
C PRO A 148 12.74 2.89 -1.83
N GLU A 149 13.65 3.87 -1.92
CA GLU A 149 14.89 3.74 -2.70
C GLU A 149 15.83 2.70 -2.08
N LEU A 150 15.99 2.72 -0.76
CA LEU A 150 16.80 1.74 -0.04
C LEU A 150 16.26 0.32 -0.21
N LEU A 151 14.96 0.11 -0.04
CA LEU A 151 14.33 -1.21 -0.21
C LEU A 151 14.47 -1.74 -1.64
N ALA A 152 14.38 -0.85 -2.63
CA ALA A 152 14.55 -1.19 -4.04
C ALA A 152 16.02 -1.35 -4.47
N HIS A 153 16.98 -0.95 -3.64
CA HIS A 153 18.40 -1.02 -3.98
C HIS A 153 18.83 -2.45 -4.28
N ARG A 154 19.29 -2.69 -5.50
CA ARG A 154 19.82 -3.98 -5.96
C ARG A 154 21.35 -3.94 -6.01
N PHE A 155 21.99 -4.84 -5.28
CA PHE A 155 23.43 -4.98 -5.30
C PHE A 155 23.91 -5.50 -6.66
N ASP A 156 24.96 -4.88 -7.22
CA ASP A 156 25.51 -5.18 -8.55
C ASP A 156 26.86 -5.93 -8.52
N ARG A 157 27.45 -6.07 -7.32
CA ARG A 157 28.79 -6.63 -7.09
C ARG A 157 28.89 -7.41 -5.77
N GLY A 158 29.95 -8.22 -5.66
CA GLY A 158 30.24 -9.03 -4.48
C GLY A 158 29.28 -10.22 -4.31
N GLU A 159 29.28 -10.81 -3.11
CA GLU A 159 28.45 -11.98 -2.76
C GLU A 159 26.95 -11.69 -2.79
N LEU A 160 26.56 -10.43 -2.55
CA LEU A 160 25.15 -10.01 -2.57
C LEU A 160 24.63 -9.70 -3.98
N LYS A 161 25.47 -9.85 -5.02
CA LYS A 161 25.10 -9.48 -6.40
C LYS A 161 23.76 -10.08 -6.81
N GLY A 162 22.87 -9.21 -7.26
CA GLY A 162 21.52 -9.53 -7.71
C GLY A 162 20.47 -9.54 -6.62
N HIS A 163 20.82 -9.49 -5.32
CA HIS A 163 19.86 -9.34 -4.23
C HIS A 163 19.45 -7.87 -4.06
N THR A 164 18.25 -7.65 -3.50
CA THR A 164 17.82 -6.32 -3.07
C THR A 164 17.95 -6.19 -1.55
N PHE A 165 18.23 -4.99 -1.05
CA PHE A 165 18.27 -4.74 0.39
C PHE A 165 16.93 -5.10 1.05
N GLY A 166 15.79 -4.73 0.45
CA GLY A 166 14.49 -5.06 1.02
C GLY A 166 14.22 -6.57 1.14
N ASN A 167 14.65 -7.36 0.16
CA ASN A 167 14.51 -8.82 0.25
C ASN A 167 15.36 -9.38 1.40
N LEU A 168 16.62 -8.93 1.51
CA LEU A 168 17.51 -9.35 2.58
C LEU A 168 16.99 -8.90 3.95
N PHE A 169 16.40 -7.70 4.04
CA PHE A 169 15.76 -7.19 5.25
C PHE A 169 14.63 -8.10 5.74
N LEU A 170 13.71 -8.52 4.86
CA LEU A 170 12.65 -9.46 5.25
C LEU A 170 13.19 -10.84 5.61
N VAL A 171 14.18 -11.35 4.87
CA VAL A 171 14.84 -12.63 5.20
C VAL A 171 15.49 -12.56 6.58
N THR A 172 16.19 -11.46 6.90
CA THR A 172 16.81 -11.26 8.22
C THR A 172 15.78 -11.23 9.34
N LEU A 173 14.63 -10.58 9.12
CA LEU A 173 13.55 -10.57 10.11
C LEU A 173 12.94 -11.96 10.30
N PHE A 174 12.81 -12.74 9.22
CA PHE A 174 12.37 -14.13 9.28
C PHE A 174 13.35 -15.00 10.05
N GLU A 175 14.64 -14.96 9.75
CA GLU A 175 15.66 -15.72 10.50
C GLU A 175 15.70 -15.34 11.98
N ALA A 176 15.48 -14.06 12.31
CA ALA A 176 15.49 -13.59 13.69
C ALA A 176 14.21 -13.93 14.48
N SER A 177 13.12 -14.34 13.81
CA SER A 177 11.84 -14.67 14.45
C SER A 177 11.42 -16.13 14.30
N GLU A 178 11.97 -16.84 13.31
CA GLU A 178 11.57 -18.18 12.89
C GLU A 178 10.06 -18.31 12.56
N ASP A 179 9.38 -17.17 12.35
CA ASP A 179 7.96 -17.08 12.01
C ASP A 179 7.76 -15.94 11.00
N PHE A 180 7.32 -16.30 9.79
CA PHE A 180 7.14 -15.33 8.72
C PHE A 180 6.03 -14.30 9.02
N ALA A 181 4.98 -14.68 9.75
CA ALA A 181 3.94 -13.74 10.16
C ALA A 181 4.50 -12.70 11.12
N GLU A 182 5.36 -13.12 12.06
CA GLU A 182 6.04 -12.22 12.98
C GLU A 182 7.07 -11.34 12.28
N ALA A 183 7.82 -11.88 11.31
CA ALA A 183 8.73 -11.10 10.47
C ALA A 183 8.01 -9.96 9.74
N VAL A 184 6.84 -10.25 9.16
CA VAL A 184 6.00 -9.24 8.49
C VAL A 184 5.45 -8.22 9.48
N ARG A 185 4.99 -8.63 10.67
CA ARG A 185 4.56 -7.68 11.72
C ARG A 185 5.68 -6.71 12.10
N ARG A 186 6.91 -7.23 12.30
CA ARG A 186 8.08 -6.41 12.60
C ARG A 186 8.44 -5.49 11.45
N ALA A 187 8.36 -5.95 10.21
CA ALA A 187 8.61 -5.10 9.04
C ALA A 187 7.62 -3.92 8.96
N ASN A 188 6.32 -4.17 9.17
CA ASN A 188 5.31 -3.11 9.23
C ASN A 188 5.61 -2.10 10.34
N ALA A 189 6.01 -2.57 11.52
CA ALA A 189 6.32 -1.72 12.66
C ALA A 189 7.59 -0.87 12.44
N ILE A 190 8.67 -1.47 11.94
CA ILE A 190 9.96 -0.81 11.71
C ILE A 190 9.84 0.25 10.62
N LEU A 191 9.13 -0.04 9.54
CA LEU A 191 9.00 0.85 8.39
C LEU A 191 7.97 1.97 8.59
N ASN A 192 7.18 1.90 9.66
CA ASN A 192 6.17 2.90 10.06
C ASN A 192 5.30 3.36 8.87
N LEU A 193 4.61 2.40 8.27
CA LEU A 193 3.86 2.58 7.03
C LEU A 193 2.57 3.39 7.23
N ARG A 194 2.10 4.02 6.15
CA ARG A 194 0.73 4.55 6.06
C ARG A 194 -0.22 3.45 5.60
N GLY A 195 -0.57 2.57 6.53
CA GLY A 195 -1.31 1.35 6.26
C GLY A 195 -0.52 0.12 6.71
N GLN A 196 -0.82 -1.03 6.13
CA GLN A 196 -0.12 -2.27 6.41
C GLN A 196 -0.04 -3.17 5.17
N VAL A 197 0.97 -4.02 5.14
CA VAL A 197 1.20 -5.02 4.10
C VAL A 197 1.24 -6.39 4.75
N LEU A 198 0.41 -7.31 4.26
CA LEU A 198 0.32 -8.68 4.76
C LEU A 198 0.43 -9.66 3.58
N PRO A 199 1.08 -10.82 3.76
CA PRO A 199 1.04 -11.87 2.78
C PRO A 199 -0.35 -12.51 2.73
N ALA A 200 -0.71 -13.06 1.57
CA ALA A 200 -1.92 -13.87 1.42
C ALA A 200 -1.92 -15.06 2.38
N THR A 201 -0.75 -15.65 2.62
CA THR A 201 -0.50 -16.68 3.64
C THR A 201 0.94 -16.57 4.15
N PRO A 202 1.20 -16.82 5.45
CA PRO A 202 2.57 -16.88 5.95
C PRO A 202 3.29 -18.19 5.59
N GLU A 203 2.60 -19.15 4.97
CA GLU A 203 3.15 -20.45 4.60
C GLU A 203 3.88 -20.41 3.24
N ALA A 204 4.95 -21.20 3.12
CA ALA A 204 5.71 -21.30 1.87
C ALA A 204 4.94 -22.15 0.83
N VAL A 205 4.25 -21.49 -0.09
CA VAL A 205 3.38 -22.12 -1.11
C VAL A 205 3.81 -21.81 -2.54
N ARG A 206 3.68 -22.78 -3.45
CA ARG A 206 3.98 -22.61 -4.88
C ARG A 206 2.70 -22.40 -5.66
N LEU A 207 2.78 -21.64 -6.75
CA LEU A 207 1.68 -21.51 -7.69
C LEU A 207 1.66 -22.73 -8.62
N LYS A 208 0.48 -23.31 -8.82
CA LYS A 208 0.25 -24.39 -9.77
C LYS A 208 -0.88 -24.00 -10.71
N ALA A 209 -0.67 -24.17 -12.01
CA ALA A 209 -1.67 -23.90 -13.04
C ALA A 209 -2.11 -25.19 -13.72
N ARG A 210 -3.40 -25.28 -13.98
CA ARG A 210 -3.99 -26.28 -14.87
C ARG A 210 -4.43 -25.59 -16.16
N PHE A 211 -4.01 -26.13 -17.29
CA PHE A 211 -4.31 -25.61 -18.63
C PHE A 211 -5.57 -26.27 -19.20
N GLN A 212 -6.14 -25.69 -20.26
CA GLN A 212 -7.34 -26.23 -20.92
C GLN A 212 -7.13 -27.62 -21.55
N ASP A 213 -5.89 -27.95 -21.91
CA ASP A 213 -5.49 -29.28 -22.39
C ASP A 213 -5.39 -30.34 -21.28
N GLY A 214 -5.64 -29.94 -20.01
CA GLY A 214 -5.52 -30.80 -18.83
C GLY A 214 -4.10 -30.89 -18.25
N GLY A 215 -3.10 -30.31 -18.91
CA GLY A 215 -1.74 -30.28 -18.40
C GLY A 215 -1.58 -29.39 -17.17
N GLU A 216 -0.67 -29.77 -16.27
CA GLU A 216 -0.37 -29.00 -15.06
C GLU A 216 1.09 -28.54 -15.04
N VAL A 217 1.33 -27.37 -14.47
CA VAL A 217 2.68 -26.80 -14.27
C VAL A 217 2.76 -26.15 -12.90
N VAL A 218 3.92 -26.31 -12.25
CA VAL A 218 4.22 -25.72 -10.93
C VAL A 218 5.35 -24.71 -11.05
N GLY A 219 5.14 -23.53 -10.47
CA GLY A 219 6.07 -22.41 -10.47
C GLY A 219 5.65 -21.29 -11.40
N GLU A 220 5.81 -20.04 -10.95
CA GLU A 220 5.36 -18.85 -11.70
C GLU A 220 6.13 -18.70 -13.01
N VAL A 221 7.45 -18.86 -12.98
CA VAL A 221 8.30 -18.78 -14.17
C VAL A 221 7.88 -19.83 -15.19
N ALA A 222 7.67 -21.07 -14.75
CA ALA A 222 7.28 -22.17 -15.63
C ALA A 222 5.88 -21.99 -16.23
N ILE A 223 4.94 -21.39 -15.48
CA ILE A 223 3.59 -21.07 -15.98
C ILE A 223 3.68 -20.07 -17.12
N ARG A 224 4.48 -19.02 -16.97
CA ARG A 224 4.66 -17.96 -17.99
C ARG A 224 5.37 -18.45 -19.25
N GLU A 225 6.27 -19.42 -19.13
CA GLU A 225 6.97 -20.02 -20.26
C GLU A 225 6.11 -21.05 -21.02
N ARG A 226 5.12 -21.66 -20.35
CA ARG A 226 4.22 -22.62 -20.99
C ARG A 226 3.21 -21.90 -21.88
N ARG A 227 3.19 -22.30 -23.15
CA ARG A 227 2.14 -21.89 -24.09
C ARG A 227 0.83 -22.63 -23.80
N GLY A 228 -0.28 -21.93 -23.99
CA GLY A 228 -1.63 -22.49 -23.88
C GLY A 228 -2.49 -21.65 -22.96
N ARG A 229 -3.79 -21.94 -22.94
CA ARG A 229 -4.74 -21.17 -22.14
C ARG A 229 -4.87 -21.77 -20.75
N ILE A 230 -4.63 -20.96 -19.73
CA ILE A 230 -4.82 -21.36 -18.33
C ILE A 230 -6.33 -21.53 -18.07
N ARG A 231 -6.69 -22.68 -17.49
CA ARG A 231 -8.06 -22.95 -17.02
C ARG A 231 -8.23 -22.40 -15.61
N GLU A 232 -7.33 -22.77 -14.71
CA GLU A 232 -7.36 -22.37 -13.31
C GLU A 232 -5.97 -22.43 -12.65
N VAL A 233 -5.81 -21.68 -11.55
CA VAL A 233 -4.61 -21.72 -10.71
C VAL A 233 -4.98 -22.01 -9.25
N PHE A 234 -4.05 -22.65 -8.54
CA PHE A 234 -4.17 -23.01 -7.13
C PHE A 234 -2.81 -23.00 -6.45
N LEU A 235 -2.81 -23.05 -5.11
CA LEU A 235 -1.60 -23.05 -4.28
C LEU A 235 -1.25 -24.49 -3.88
N GLU A 236 0.04 -24.83 -3.92
CA GLU A 236 0.57 -26.15 -3.53
C GLU A 236 1.79 -26.00 -2.58
N PRO A 237 1.73 -26.52 -1.34
CA PRO A 237 0.56 -27.12 -0.70
C PRO A 237 -0.59 -26.10 -0.53
N GLU A 238 -1.81 -26.59 -0.29
CA GLU A 238 -2.94 -25.72 0.01
C GLU A 238 -2.72 -25.08 1.40
N PRO A 239 -2.62 -23.74 1.50
CA PRO A 239 -2.32 -23.09 2.77
C PRO A 239 -3.53 -23.12 3.70
N GLU A 240 -3.29 -23.41 4.97
CA GLU A 240 -4.32 -23.38 6.01
C GLU A 240 -4.30 -22.06 6.80
N ALA A 241 -3.11 -21.48 6.98
CA ALA A 241 -2.89 -20.27 7.74
C ALA A 241 -3.08 -18.99 6.93
N VAL A 242 -3.77 -18.04 7.56
CA VAL A 242 -3.91 -16.65 7.13
C VAL A 242 -3.74 -15.80 8.38
N MET A 243 -3.06 -14.67 8.26
CA MET A 243 -2.89 -13.73 9.38
C MET A 243 -4.25 -13.17 9.84
N PRO A 244 -4.60 -13.22 11.14
CA PRO A 244 -5.86 -12.67 11.65
C PRO A 244 -6.11 -11.20 11.24
N GLU A 245 -5.04 -10.42 11.17
CA GLU A 245 -5.04 -9.01 10.76
C GLU A 245 -5.62 -8.83 9.33
N ALA A 246 -5.40 -9.81 8.44
CA ALA A 246 -5.95 -9.80 7.09
C ALA A 246 -7.48 -10.02 7.10
N LEU A 247 -7.95 -10.96 7.92
CA LEU A 247 -9.38 -11.25 8.06
C LEU A 247 -10.12 -10.07 8.71
N GLU A 248 -9.52 -9.44 9.73
CA GLU A 248 -10.05 -8.25 10.37
C GLU A 248 -10.13 -7.05 9.41
N ALA A 249 -9.09 -6.85 8.58
CA ALA A 249 -9.07 -5.81 7.57
C ALA A 249 -10.20 -5.99 6.55
N ILE A 250 -10.42 -7.21 6.05
CA ILE A 250 -11.50 -7.53 5.12
C ILE A 250 -12.87 -7.28 5.76
N ALA A 251 -13.06 -7.72 7.01
CA ALA A 251 -14.33 -7.56 7.72
C ALA A 251 -14.71 -6.09 7.96
N ARG A 252 -13.71 -5.22 8.12
CA ARG A 252 -13.88 -3.78 8.38
C ARG A 252 -13.73 -2.90 7.13
N ALA A 253 -13.47 -3.50 5.97
CA ALA A 253 -13.25 -2.76 4.75
C ALA A 253 -14.49 -1.95 4.36
N GLU A 254 -14.25 -0.77 3.81
CA GLU A 254 -15.24 0.04 3.09
C GLU A 254 -15.08 -0.14 1.58
N LEU A 255 -13.93 -0.63 1.12
CA LEU A 255 -13.64 -0.96 -0.27
C LEU A 255 -12.68 -2.15 -0.37
N LEU A 256 -12.99 -3.12 -1.23
CA LEU A 256 -12.09 -4.21 -1.62
C LEU A 256 -11.65 -4.00 -3.07
N VAL A 257 -10.35 -4.01 -3.34
CA VAL A 257 -9.77 -3.73 -4.65
C VAL A 257 -8.90 -4.88 -5.10
N LEU A 258 -9.23 -5.50 -6.24
CA LEU A 258 -8.46 -6.56 -6.86
C LEU A 258 -7.61 -6.00 -7.99
N GLY A 259 -6.29 -6.15 -7.86
CA GLY A 259 -5.33 -5.65 -8.83
C GLY A 259 -5.12 -4.13 -8.79
N PRO A 260 -4.48 -3.57 -9.83
CA PRO A 260 -4.03 -4.24 -11.06
C PRO A 260 -2.80 -5.13 -10.83
N GLY A 261 -2.55 -6.04 -11.76
CA GLY A 261 -1.40 -6.95 -11.71
C GLY A 261 -1.63 -8.17 -12.61
N SER A 262 -0.59 -8.98 -12.80
CA SER A 262 -0.69 -10.21 -13.60
C SER A 262 -1.83 -11.09 -13.05
N LEU A 263 -2.73 -11.51 -13.93
CA LEU A 263 -4.03 -12.06 -13.55
C LEU A 263 -3.87 -13.34 -12.74
N TYR A 264 -3.10 -14.30 -13.27
CA TYR A 264 -2.98 -15.63 -12.72
C TYR A 264 -1.82 -15.76 -11.73
N THR A 265 -0.86 -14.83 -11.77
CA THR A 265 0.38 -14.90 -10.98
C THR A 265 0.46 -13.86 -9.85
N SER A 266 -0.35 -12.78 -9.89
CA SER A 266 -0.39 -11.79 -8.81
C SER A 266 -1.80 -11.59 -8.22
N VAL A 267 -2.81 -11.31 -9.05
CA VAL A 267 -4.15 -10.95 -8.57
C VAL A 267 -4.85 -12.16 -7.96
N ILE A 268 -5.02 -13.24 -8.72
CA ILE A 268 -5.71 -14.43 -8.21
C ILE A 268 -4.99 -15.02 -6.98
N PRO A 269 -3.67 -15.25 -6.99
CA PRO A 269 -2.97 -15.85 -5.85
C PRO A 269 -3.07 -15.07 -4.54
N SER A 270 -3.25 -13.74 -4.61
CA SER A 270 -3.37 -12.89 -3.42
C SER A 270 -4.63 -13.14 -2.58
N PHE A 271 -5.64 -13.82 -3.14
CA PHE A 271 -6.87 -14.20 -2.43
C PHE A 271 -7.18 -15.70 -2.49
N LEU A 272 -6.31 -16.53 -3.07
CA LEU A 272 -6.53 -17.98 -3.18
C LEU A 272 -6.69 -18.74 -1.84
N PRO A 273 -6.01 -18.36 -0.73
CA PRO A 273 -6.21 -19.07 0.54
C PRO A 273 -7.69 -19.10 0.93
N LYS A 274 -8.24 -20.30 1.17
CA LYS A 274 -9.67 -20.50 1.45
C LYS A 274 -10.24 -19.60 2.56
N PRO A 275 -9.52 -19.32 3.67
CA PRO A 275 -10.02 -18.37 4.67
C PRO A 275 -10.20 -16.94 4.11
N LEU A 276 -9.30 -16.48 3.24
CA LEU A 276 -9.43 -15.17 2.56
C LEU A 276 -10.60 -15.16 1.59
N GLN A 277 -10.76 -16.20 0.76
CA GLN A 277 -11.90 -16.30 -0.16
C GLN A 277 -13.23 -16.20 0.58
N LYS A 278 -13.38 -16.97 1.66
CA LYS A 278 -14.59 -16.93 2.50
C LYS A 278 -14.82 -15.54 3.09
N ALA A 279 -13.78 -14.89 3.61
CA ALA A 279 -13.88 -13.55 4.17
C ALA A 279 -14.33 -12.53 3.10
N VAL A 280 -13.74 -12.55 1.90
CA VAL A 280 -14.11 -11.67 0.79
C VAL A 280 -15.53 -11.96 0.29
N GLN A 281 -15.94 -13.23 0.20
CA GLN A 281 -17.30 -13.61 -0.18
C GLN A 281 -18.36 -13.09 0.81
N GLN A 282 -18.03 -13.04 2.11
CA GLN A 282 -18.92 -12.59 3.19
C GLN A 282 -18.86 -11.09 3.44
N ALA A 283 -17.83 -10.40 2.94
CA ALA A 283 -17.63 -8.97 3.16
C ALA A 283 -18.74 -8.14 2.51
N LYS A 284 -19.24 -7.14 3.24
CA LYS A 284 -20.28 -6.22 2.75
C LYS A 284 -19.75 -5.09 1.87
N ALA A 285 -18.44 -4.84 1.93
CA ALA A 285 -17.78 -3.82 1.15
C ALA A 285 -17.94 -4.09 -0.36
N PRO A 286 -18.10 -3.05 -1.19
CA PRO A 286 -18.01 -3.17 -2.64
C PRO A 286 -16.65 -3.76 -3.04
N LEU A 287 -16.71 -4.74 -3.94
CA LEU A 287 -15.57 -5.40 -4.56
C LEU A 287 -15.35 -4.85 -5.96
N VAL A 288 -14.16 -4.32 -6.18
CA VAL A 288 -13.76 -3.65 -7.41
C VAL A 288 -12.61 -4.42 -8.04
N TYR A 289 -12.68 -4.68 -9.34
CA TYR A 289 -11.55 -5.22 -10.10
C TYR A 289 -10.97 -4.16 -11.02
N VAL A 290 -9.65 -3.97 -10.98
CA VAL A 290 -8.92 -3.09 -11.89
C VAL A 290 -8.32 -3.94 -13.01
N ALA A 291 -8.89 -3.85 -14.21
CA ALA A 291 -8.45 -4.64 -15.35
C ALA A 291 -7.07 -4.20 -15.85
N ASN A 292 -6.30 -5.14 -16.39
CA ASN A 292 -5.00 -4.84 -16.97
C ASN A 292 -5.14 -4.01 -18.24
N LEU A 293 -4.13 -3.18 -18.52
CA LEU A 293 -4.07 -2.36 -19.75
C LEU A 293 -3.70 -3.21 -20.97
N MET A 294 -2.81 -4.19 -20.76
CA MET A 294 -2.24 -5.05 -21.80
C MET A 294 -2.39 -6.52 -21.38
N THR A 295 -2.52 -7.40 -22.36
CA THR A 295 -2.38 -8.85 -22.18
C THR A 295 -0.95 -9.20 -21.80
N GLU A 296 -0.78 -10.38 -21.20
CA GLU A 296 0.50 -10.93 -20.80
C GLU A 296 0.72 -12.29 -21.47
N PRO A 297 1.86 -12.50 -22.16
CA PRO A 297 2.14 -13.73 -22.87
C PRO A 297 2.18 -14.93 -21.91
N GLY A 298 1.54 -16.03 -22.30
CA GLY A 298 1.43 -17.25 -21.50
C GLY A 298 0.33 -17.22 -20.44
N GLU A 299 -0.18 -16.04 -20.08
CA GLU A 299 -1.23 -15.89 -19.06
C GLU A 299 -2.58 -15.49 -19.65
N THR A 300 -2.61 -14.40 -20.42
CA THR A 300 -3.84 -13.73 -20.85
C THR A 300 -3.84 -13.44 -22.35
N ASP A 301 -3.19 -14.29 -23.14
CA ASP A 301 -3.16 -14.20 -24.59
C ASP A 301 -4.59 -14.15 -25.17
N GLY A 302 -4.89 -13.05 -25.88
CA GLY A 302 -6.19 -12.81 -26.49
C GLY A 302 -7.33 -12.49 -25.51
N TYR A 303 -7.03 -12.26 -24.21
CA TYR A 303 -8.07 -11.95 -23.24
C TYR A 303 -8.64 -10.54 -23.42
N THR A 304 -9.96 -10.46 -23.46
CA THR A 304 -10.77 -9.26 -23.26
C THR A 304 -10.81 -8.88 -21.77
N ALA A 305 -11.25 -7.66 -21.46
CA ALA A 305 -11.51 -7.23 -20.09
C ALA A 305 -12.55 -8.14 -19.40
N TYR A 306 -13.51 -8.67 -20.16
CA TYR A 306 -14.54 -9.57 -19.64
C TYR A 306 -13.97 -10.93 -19.25
N GLU A 307 -13.02 -11.48 -20.02
CA GLU A 307 -12.35 -12.74 -19.67
C GLU A 307 -11.50 -12.62 -18.40
N HIS A 308 -10.85 -11.47 -18.19
CA HIS A 308 -10.18 -11.17 -16.93
C HIS A 308 -11.16 -11.17 -15.75
N TYR A 309 -12.24 -10.39 -15.87
CA TYR A 309 -13.30 -10.34 -14.85
C TYR A 309 -13.89 -11.73 -14.56
N LYS A 310 -14.13 -12.54 -15.59
CA LYS A 310 -14.65 -13.91 -15.46
C LYS A 310 -13.68 -14.83 -14.73
N ALA A 311 -12.38 -14.73 -15.02
CA ALA A 311 -11.37 -15.51 -14.33
C ALA A 311 -11.33 -15.14 -12.84
N VAL A 312 -11.33 -13.84 -12.50
CA VAL A 312 -11.40 -13.39 -11.10
C VAL A 312 -12.65 -13.92 -10.41
N ALA A 313 -13.82 -13.75 -11.02
CA ALA A 313 -15.09 -14.20 -10.45
C ALA A 313 -15.15 -15.72 -10.25
N TYR A 314 -14.58 -16.49 -11.19
CA TYR A 314 -14.48 -17.95 -11.10
C TYR A 314 -13.64 -18.38 -9.91
N HIS A 315 -12.43 -17.82 -9.75
CA HIS A 315 -11.51 -18.23 -8.68
C HIS A 315 -11.98 -17.74 -7.31
N LEU A 316 -12.54 -16.53 -7.23
CA LEU A 316 -12.97 -15.96 -5.97
C LEU A 316 -14.31 -16.53 -5.48
N GLY A 317 -15.17 -17.00 -6.38
CA GLY A 317 -16.55 -17.38 -6.04
C GLY A 317 -17.46 -16.19 -5.69
N ARG A 318 -16.98 -14.95 -5.90
CA ARG A 318 -17.75 -13.70 -5.82
C ARG A 318 -17.44 -12.86 -7.06
N ARG A 319 -18.48 -12.28 -7.66
CA ARG A 319 -18.33 -11.37 -8.81
C ARG A 319 -18.00 -9.96 -8.29
N PRO A 320 -16.95 -9.30 -8.80
CA PRO A 320 -16.77 -7.87 -8.56
C PRO A 320 -18.01 -7.09 -9.01
N GLU A 321 -18.53 -6.20 -8.16
CA GLU A 321 -19.67 -5.35 -8.52
C GLU A 321 -19.26 -4.20 -9.45
N VAL A 322 -17.99 -3.79 -9.39
CA VAL A 322 -17.42 -2.75 -10.24
C VAL A 322 -16.15 -3.24 -10.93
N VAL A 323 -15.99 -2.90 -12.22
CA VAL A 323 -14.76 -3.14 -12.98
C VAL A 323 -14.25 -1.83 -13.57
N LEU A 324 -12.99 -1.48 -13.31
CA LEU A 324 -12.31 -0.35 -13.94
C LEU A 324 -11.63 -0.85 -15.22
N VAL A 325 -11.93 -0.18 -16.34
CA VAL A 325 -11.40 -0.54 -17.66
C VAL A 325 -10.85 0.70 -18.36
N HIS A 326 -9.59 0.62 -18.77
CA HIS A 326 -9.01 1.67 -19.62
C HIS A 326 -9.57 1.58 -21.04
N THR A 327 -10.03 2.72 -21.56
CA THR A 327 -10.62 2.82 -22.92
C THR A 327 -10.06 3.98 -23.73
N ALA A 328 -9.18 4.79 -23.14
CA ALA A 328 -8.54 5.88 -23.86
C ALA A 328 -7.48 5.34 -24.85
N PRO A 329 -7.16 6.07 -25.93
CA PRO A 329 -6.14 5.66 -26.88
C PRO A 329 -4.76 5.51 -26.23
N ILE A 330 -4.08 4.40 -26.52
CA ILE A 330 -2.67 4.20 -26.14
C ILE A 330 -1.79 4.69 -27.31
N PRO A 331 -0.75 5.51 -27.05
CA PRO A 331 0.12 6.00 -28.11
C PRO A 331 0.75 4.86 -28.94
N GLU A 332 0.84 5.06 -30.25
CA GLU A 332 1.34 4.06 -31.21
C GLU A 332 2.75 3.54 -30.85
N GLU A 333 3.63 4.41 -30.37
CA GLU A 333 4.98 4.02 -29.96
C GLU A 333 4.98 3.09 -28.74
N VAL A 334 4.03 3.26 -27.82
CA VAL A 334 3.84 2.35 -26.68
C VAL A 334 3.27 1.02 -27.17
N LEU A 335 2.31 1.06 -28.10
CA LEU A 335 1.74 -0.16 -28.70
C LEU A 335 2.80 -1.00 -29.41
N LYS A 336 3.64 -0.39 -30.26
CA LYS A 336 4.74 -1.08 -30.95
C LYS A 336 5.72 -1.72 -29.98
N ARG A 337 6.09 -0.99 -28.92
CA ARG A 337 6.99 -1.51 -27.87
C ARG A 337 6.44 -2.78 -27.24
N TYR A 338 5.18 -2.75 -26.81
CA TYR A 338 4.55 -3.89 -26.14
C TYR A 338 4.24 -5.03 -27.11
N ALA A 339 3.87 -4.74 -28.35
CA ALA A 339 3.67 -5.74 -29.39
C ALA A 339 4.95 -6.54 -29.70
N ALA A 340 6.13 -5.91 -29.62
CA ALA A 340 7.42 -6.60 -29.75
C ALA A 340 7.68 -7.62 -28.62
N GLU A 341 6.99 -7.49 -27.48
CA GLU A 341 6.99 -8.43 -26.36
C GLU A 341 5.80 -9.41 -26.41
N GLY A 342 5.00 -9.40 -27.48
CA GLY A 342 3.78 -10.22 -27.60
C GLY A 342 2.60 -9.72 -26.75
N ARG A 343 2.63 -8.47 -26.29
CA ARG A 343 1.61 -7.86 -25.45
C ARG A 343 0.69 -6.96 -26.26
N HIS A 344 -0.61 -7.11 -26.09
CA HIS A 344 -1.63 -6.37 -26.84
C HIS A 344 -2.60 -5.66 -25.90
N PRO A 345 -3.23 -4.54 -26.30
CA PRO A 345 -4.23 -3.88 -25.46
C PRO A 345 -5.39 -4.82 -25.10
N VAL A 346 -5.79 -4.80 -23.83
CA VAL A 346 -6.98 -5.54 -23.40
C VAL A 346 -8.20 -4.87 -23.99
N THR A 347 -8.97 -5.62 -24.79
CA THR A 347 -10.15 -5.09 -25.47
C THR A 347 -11.37 -5.05 -24.56
N PHE A 348 -12.26 -4.10 -24.81
CA PHE A 348 -13.47 -3.88 -24.02
C PHE A 348 -14.73 -3.98 -24.89
N ASP A 349 -15.65 -4.87 -24.49
CA ASP A 349 -17.01 -4.95 -25.00
C ASP A 349 -17.98 -4.83 -23.82
N PRO A 350 -18.89 -3.82 -23.79
CA PRO A 350 -19.81 -3.62 -22.67
C PRO A 350 -20.94 -4.65 -22.60
N ARG A 351 -21.29 -5.31 -23.71
CA ARG A 351 -22.46 -6.22 -23.80
C ARG A 351 -22.41 -7.37 -22.79
N PRO A 352 -21.31 -8.14 -22.67
CA PRO A 352 -21.24 -9.23 -21.70
C PRO A 352 -21.26 -8.76 -20.24
N PHE A 353 -20.71 -7.58 -19.93
CA PHE A 353 -20.80 -7.01 -18.57
C PHE A 353 -22.23 -6.61 -18.20
N ALA A 354 -22.96 -6.02 -19.15
CA ALA A 354 -24.36 -5.65 -18.95
C ALA A 354 -25.25 -6.88 -18.67
N ALA A 355 -24.98 -8.00 -19.36
CA ALA A 355 -25.68 -9.27 -19.11
C ALA A 355 -25.42 -9.82 -17.70
N ASP A 356 -24.22 -9.56 -17.14
CA ASP A 356 -23.84 -9.96 -15.78
C ASP A 356 -24.27 -8.92 -14.71
N GLY A 357 -24.85 -7.79 -15.11
CA GLY A 357 -25.30 -6.72 -14.20
C GLY A 357 -24.17 -5.96 -13.50
N VAL A 358 -22.95 -5.99 -14.05
CA VAL A 358 -21.75 -5.39 -13.44
C VAL A 358 -21.60 -3.93 -13.87
N ARG A 359 -21.26 -3.04 -12.93
CA ARG A 359 -20.97 -1.64 -13.24
C ARG A 359 -19.55 -1.53 -13.80
N VAL A 360 -19.39 -1.03 -15.01
CA VAL A 360 -18.07 -0.77 -15.60
C VAL A 360 -17.75 0.73 -15.55
N LEU A 361 -16.61 1.07 -14.95
CA LEU A 361 -16.05 2.42 -15.00
C LEU A 361 -15.00 2.47 -16.10
N THR A 362 -15.32 3.16 -17.19
CA THR A 362 -14.42 3.37 -18.32
C THR A 362 -13.74 4.72 -18.22
N GLY A 363 -12.45 4.79 -18.54
CA GLY A 363 -11.75 6.08 -18.61
C GLY A 363 -10.32 6.00 -19.08
N ASP A 364 -9.61 7.11 -18.92
CA ASP A 364 -8.15 7.13 -19.00
C ASP A 364 -7.56 6.82 -17.62
N PHE A 365 -6.95 5.65 -17.49
CA PHE A 365 -6.27 5.22 -16.27
C PHE A 365 -4.78 4.99 -16.51
N ARG A 366 -4.24 5.37 -17.67
CA ARG A 366 -2.82 5.19 -18.00
C ARG A 366 -2.02 6.40 -17.52
N GLU A 367 -0.83 6.14 -16.98
CA GLU A 367 0.16 7.18 -16.72
C GLU A 367 0.76 7.66 -18.03
N GLU A 368 1.02 8.96 -18.14
CA GLU A 368 1.74 9.50 -19.28
C GLU A 368 3.19 8.99 -19.33
N GLY A 369 3.74 8.88 -20.53
CA GLY A 369 5.11 8.38 -20.74
C GLY A 369 5.19 7.09 -21.57
N PRO A 370 6.35 6.42 -21.57
CA PRO A 370 6.70 5.38 -22.54
C PRO A 370 6.17 3.98 -22.17
N LEU A 371 5.56 3.82 -20.99
CA LEU A 371 5.08 2.53 -20.50
C LEU A 371 3.55 2.49 -20.47
N ALA A 372 2.99 1.30 -20.68
CA ALA A 372 1.57 1.02 -20.46
C ALA A 372 1.39 0.59 -18.99
N GLN A 373 1.35 1.58 -18.10
CA GLN A 373 1.15 1.38 -16.67
C GLN A 373 0.04 2.28 -16.16
N HIS A 374 -0.64 1.84 -15.09
CA HIS A 374 -1.69 2.61 -14.47
C HIS A 374 -1.16 3.88 -13.81
N ASP A 375 -1.89 4.99 -13.97
CA ASP A 375 -1.68 6.22 -13.23
C ASP A 375 -2.23 6.06 -11.80
N PRO A 376 -1.39 6.15 -10.76
CA PRO A 376 -1.82 6.04 -9.37
C PRO A 376 -2.96 6.99 -9.01
N LYS A 377 -2.90 8.24 -9.48
CA LYS A 377 -3.87 9.27 -9.12
C LYS A 377 -5.20 9.03 -9.81
N LYS A 378 -5.19 8.73 -11.11
CA LYS A 378 -6.43 8.49 -11.88
C LYS A 378 -7.17 7.26 -11.37
N VAL A 379 -6.45 6.16 -11.11
CA VAL A 379 -7.07 4.93 -10.56
C VAL A 379 -7.61 5.18 -9.17
N VAL A 380 -6.84 5.78 -8.26
CA VAL A 380 -7.29 6.01 -6.88
C VAL A 380 -8.45 6.99 -6.81
N GLN A 381 -8.48 8.02 -7.65
CA GLN A 381 -9.62 8.93 -7.73
C GLN A 381 -10.91 8.18 -8.13
N ALA A 382 -10.83 7.26 -9.10
CA ALA A 382 -11.97 6.44 -9.49
C ALA A 382 -12.41 5.46 -8.40
N LEU A 383 -11.46 4.86 -7.67
CA LEU A 383 -11.74 3.98 -6.54
C LEU A 383 -12.39 4.72 -5.37
N LEU A 384 -11.87 5.88 -4.99
CA LEU A 384 -12.40 6.69 -3.90
C LEU A 384 -13.77 7.30 -4.22
N GLY A 385 -14.11 7.48 -5.50
CA GLY A 385 -15.46 7.89 -5.91
C GLY A 385 -16.55 6.83 -5.67
N LEU A 386 -16.18 5.64 -5.19
CA LEU A 386 -17.10 4.56 -4.83
C LEU A 386 -17.42 4.50 -3.33
N VAL A 387 -16.78 5.31 -2.49
CA VAL A 387 -16.92 5.32 -1.02
C VAL A 387 -17.20 6.69 -0.45
#